data_AF-A0A1X0QS27-F1
#
_entry.id   AF-A0A1X0QS27-F1
#
_cell.length_a   1.000
_cell.length_b   1.000
_cell.length_c   1.000
_cell.angle_alpha   90.00
_cell.angle_beta   90.00
_cell.angle_gamma   90.00
#
_symmetry.space_group_name_H-M   'P 1'
#
loop_
_entity.id
_entity.type
_entity.pdbx_description
1 polymer ?
#
loop_
_entity_poly.entity_id
_entity_poly.type
_entity_poly.pdbx_seq_one_letter_code
_entity_poly.pdbx_strand_id
1 'polypeptide(L)'
;MFISLTFFLFLNSIEMSVNENKKALVFSILEFLQKSCEDGTINKDDTEGIEVAMQCIGEAFGVDASNEEQQKRYSTKPANLLSIFDVYLNTKSKTSATKAAGSTSAANAAASAPVEENHSE
;
A
#
# COMPACT_ATOMS: atom_id res chain seq x y z
N MET A 1 27.26 6.78 28.18
CA MET A 1 26.54 8.06 28.00
C MET A 1 26.94 8.84 26.73
N PHE A 2 28.17 8.71 26.20
CA PHE A 2 28.59 9.46 25.00
C PHE A 2 27.96 9.01 23.66
N ILE A 3 27.41 7.80 23.57
CA ILE A 3 26.72 7.31 22.37
C ILE A 3 25.35 7.99 22.20
N SER A 4 24.74 8.49 23.29
CA SER A 4 23.38 9.05 23.27
C SER A 4 23.33 10.42 22.59
N LEU A 5 24.30 11.31 22.81
CA LEU A 5 24.22 12.69 22.29
C LEU A 5 24.58 12.78 20.79
N THR A 6 25.53 11.97 20.32
CA THR A 6 25.90 11.90 18.90
C THR A 6 24.82 11.20 18.08
N PHE A 7 24.16 10.18 18.65
CA PHE A 7 23.00 9.55 18.02
C PHE A 7 21.80 10.50 17.97
N PHE A 8 21.57 11.28 19.03
CA PHE A 8 20.47 12.27 19.08
C PHE A 8 20.66 13.44 18.10
N LEU A 9 21.90 13.89 17.90
CA LEU A 9 22.25 14.90 16.89
C LEU A 9 22.20 14.32 15.46
N PHE A 10 22.57 13.05 15.27
CA PHE A 10 22.43 12.37 13.98
C PHE A 10 20.95 12.10 13.62
N LEU A 11 20.11 11.77 14.60
CA LEU A 11 18.65 11.66 14.45
C LEU A 11 18.01 13.00 14.05
N ASN A 12 18.34 14.09 14.75
CA ASN A 12 17.81 15.42 14.42
C ASN A 12 18.24 15.89 13.02
N SER A 13 19.43 15.49 12.55
CA SER A 13 19.90 15.82 11.21
C SER A 13 19.26 14.97 10.10
N ILE A 14 18.82 13.75 10.41
CA ILE A 14 18.02 12.90 9.49
C ILE A 14 16.57 13.38 9.41
N GLU A 15 16.01 13.86 10.53
CA GLU A 15 14.61 14.25 10.63
C GLU A 15 14.20 15.37 9.66
N MET A 16 15.15 16.23 9.27
CA MET A 16 14.94 17.29 8.27
C MET A 16 15.08 16.84 6.80
N SER A 17 15.57 15.62 6.52
CA SER A 17 15.72 15.10 5.14
C SER A 17 14.75 13.97 4.78
N VAL A 18 13.97 13.47 5.73
CA VAL A 18 12.90 12.51 5.42
C VAL A 18 11.74 13.29 4.81
N ASN A 19 11.54 13.12 3.50
CA ASN A 19 10.43 13.71 2.76
C ASN A 19 9.08 13.36 3.43
N GLU A 20 8.18 14.33 3.57
CA GLU A 20 6.87 14.16 4.21
C GLU A 20 6.06 12.99 3.62
N ASN A 21 6.20 12.71 2.32
CA ASN A 21 5.56 11.54 1.70
C ASN A 21 6.14 10.22 2.18
N LYS A 22 7.44 10.18 2.52
CA LYS A 22 8.06 9.00 3.15
C LYS A 22 7.54 8.80 4.56
N LYS A 23 7.36 9.88 5.35
CA LYS A 23 6.73 9.81 6.67
C LYS A 23 5.28 9.31 6.58
N ALA A 24 4.52 9.80 5.60
CA ALA A 24 3.18 9.30 5.31
C ALA A 24 3.15 7.81 4.94
N LEU A 25 4.07 7.36 4.09
CA LEU A 25 4.18 5.95 3.74
C LEU A 25 4.51 5.08 4.95
N VAL A 26 5.49 5.49 5.76
CA VAL A 26 5.87 4.77 6.98
C VAL A 26 4.70 4.70 7.95
N PHE A 27 3.98 5.82 8.16
CA PHE A 27 2.78 5.85 8.98
C PHE A 27 1.75 4.82 8.51
N SER A 28 1.48 4.74 7.20
CA SER A 28 0.55 3.76 6.64
C SER A 28 1.04 2.31 6.79
N ILE A 29 2.35 2.06 6.79
CA ILE A 29 2.93 0.73 7.07
C ILE A 29 2.72 0.35 8.53
N LEU A 30 2.95 1.28 9.47
CA LEU A 30 2.70 1.04 10.89
C LEU A 30 1.22 0.74 11.15
N GLU A 31 0.30 1.50 10.53
CA GLU A 31 -1.15 1.23 10.62
C GLU A 31 -1.51 -0.15 10.04
N PHE A 32 -0.88 -0.55 8.93
CA PHE A 32 -1.07 -1.88 8.35
C PHE A 32 -0.59 -3.00 9.28
N LEU A 33 0.61 -2.89 9.84
CA LEU A 33 1.17 -3.89 10.76
C LEU A 33 0.34 -4.01 12.04
N GLN A 34 -0.08 -2.89 12.63
CA GLN A 34 -0.99 -2.86 13.78
C GLN A 34 -2.27 -3.63 13.48
N LYS A 35 -2.91 -3.33 12.34
CA LYS A 35 -4.13 -4.02 11.91
C LYS A 35 -3.90 -5.50 11.63
N SER A 36 -2.77 -5.88 11.05
CA SER A 36 -2.40 -7.28 10.79
C SER A 36 -2.19 -8.10 12.06
N CYS A 37 -1.77 -7.46 13.16
CA CYS A 37 -1.74 -8.09 14.48
C CYS A 37 -3.15 -8.26 15.06
N GLU A 38 -4.05 -7.31 14.83
CA GLU A 38 -5.44 -7.34 15.34
C GLU A 38 -6.35 -8.30 14.56
N ASP A 39 -6.22 -8.35 13.23
CA ASP A 39 -7.06 -9.16 12.35
C ASP A 39 -6.61 -10.62 12.21
N GLY A 40 -5.46 -10.96 12.79
CA GLY A 40 -4.91 -12.32 12.79
C GLY A 40 -4.21 -12.72 11.49
N THR A 41 -3.87 -11.76 10.61
CA THR A 41 -3.01 -12.01 9.45
C THR A 41 -1.60 -12.44 9.87
N ILE A 42 -1.13 -11.98 11.03
CA ILE A 42 0.15 -12.35 11.64
C ILE A 42 -0.09 -13.40 12.74
N ASN A 43 0.78 -14.39 12.83
CA ASN A 43 0.73 -15.38 13.91
C ASN A 43 0.93 -14.69 15.27
N LYS A 44 0.17 -15.11 16.29
CA LYS A 44 0.26 -14.55 17.64
C LYS A 44 1.67 -14.69 18.24
N ASP A 45 2.38 -15.75 17.89
CA ASP A 45 3.77 -15.96 18.33
C ASP A 45 4.74 -14.90 17.77
N ASP A 46 4.41 -14.31 16.61
CA ASP A 46 5.21 -13.29 15.95
C ASP A 46 4.76 -11.86 16.28
N THR A 47 3.60 -11.68 16.94
CA THR A 47 3.03 -10.36 17.28
C THR A 47 3.99 -9.52 18.11
N GLU A 48 4.62 -10.09 19.14
CA GLU A 48 5.58 -9.38 19.99
C GLU A 48 6.79 -8.89 19.18
N GLY A 49 7.29 -9.72 18.25
CA GLY A 49 8.38 -9.34 17.35
C GLY A 49 7.99 -8.22 16.39
N ILE A 50 6.74 -8.21 15.91
CA ILE A 50 6.21 -7.17 15.04
C ILE A 50 6.00 -5.86 15.78
N GLU A 51 5.57 -5.88 17.04
CA GLU A 51 5.46 -4.68 17.88
C GLU A 51 6.83 -4.01 18.09
N VAL A 52 7.87 -4.80 18.34
CA VAL A 52 9.25 -4.29 18.42
C VAL A 52 9.70 -3.71 17.07
N ALA A 53 9.40 -4.38 15.96
CA ALA A 53 9.75 -3.89 14.63
C ALA A 53 9.04 -2.56 14.30
N MET A 54 7.76 -2.40 14.66
CA MET A 54 7.02 -1.16 14.49
C MET A 54 7.68 0.01 15.24
N GLN A 55 8.13 -0.23 16.48
CA GLN A 55 8.85 0.78 17.26
C GLN A 55 10.17 1.17 16.60
N CYS A 56 10.98 0.20 16.17
CA CYS A 56 12.24 0.47 15.47
C CYS A 56 12.02 1.24 14.15
N ILE A 57 10.97 0.91 13.39
CA ILE A 57 10.63 1.62 12.15
C ILE A 57 10.18 3.05 12.47
N GLY A 58 9.31 3.23 13.46
CA GLY A 58 8.85 4.56 13.89
C GLY A 58 10.02 5.46 14.30
N GLU A 59 10.92 4.96 15.14
CA GLU A 59 12.11 5.68 15.59
C GLU A 59 13.06 6.03 14.42
N ALA A 60 13.29 5.10 13.49
CA ALA A 60 14.19 5.31 12.36
C ALA A 60 13.74 6.46 11.42
N PHE A 61 12.43 6.74 11.37
CA PHE A 61 11.85 7.77 10.50
C PHE A 61 11.25 8.96 11.24
N GLY A 62 11.31 8.97 12.57
CA GLY A 62 10.65 9.98 13.42
C GLY A 62 9.13 9.98 13.26
N VAL A 63 8.54 8.81 13.01
CA VAL A 63 7.10 8.63 12.81
C VAL A 63 6.50 7.87 13.99
N ASP A 64 5.41 8.39 14.52
CA ASP A 64 4.67 7.75 15.61
C ASP A 64 3.20 7.58 15.23
N ALA A 65 2.78 6.32 15.10
CA ALA A 65 1.40 5.96 14.79
C ALA A 65 0.42 6.23 15.94
N SER A 66 0.92 6.36 17.18
CA SER A 66 0.15 6.69 18.38
C SER A 66 -0.04 8.20 18.56
N ASN A 67 0.71 9.03 17.84
CA ASN A 67 0.65 10.48 17.95
C ASN A 67 -0.50 11.04 17.09
N GLU A 68 -1.47 11.70 17.73
CA GLU A 68 -2.64 12.26 17.05
C GLU A 68 -2.31 13.36 16.02
N GLU A 69 -1.26 14.16 16.24
CA GLU A 69 -0.85 15.20 15.29
C GLU A 69 -0.27 14.58 14.02
N GLN A 70 0.56 13.55 14.19
CA GLN A 70 1.11 12.78 13.08
C GLN A 70 0.02 12.01 12.35
N GLN A 71 -0.94 11.43 13.07
CA GLN A 71 -2.10 10.79 12.47
C GLN A 71 -2.90 11.78 11.60
N LYS A 72 -3.13 13.01 12.06
CA LYS A 72 -3.82 14.04 11.25
C LYS A 72 -3.02 14.45 10.01
N ARG A 73 -1.69 14.45 10.07
CA ARG A 73 -0.82 14.87 8.97
C ARG A 73 -0.54 13.77 7.94
N TYR A 74 -0.39 12.54 8.40
CA TYR A 74 0.15 11.43 7.62
C TYR A 74 -0.86 10.33 7.34
N SER A 75 -2.03 10.34 7.98
CA SER A 75 -3.07 9.35 7.70
C SER A 75 -3.59 9.51 6.26
N THR A 76 -3.75 8.38 5.58
CA THR A 76 -4.29 8.29 4.23
C THR A 76 -5.80 8.05 4.21
N LYS A 77 -6.46 8.10 5.37
CA LYS A 77 -7.90 7.84 5.50
C LYS A 77 -8.71 8.79 4.59
N PRO A 78 -9.78 8.30 3.93
CA PRO A 78 -10.43 6.99 4.13
C PRO A 78 -9.74 5.80 3.44
N ALA A 79 -8.70 6.02 2.63
CA ALA A 79 -7.94 4.95 2.02
C ALA A 79 -6.90 4.36 2.99
N ASN A 80 -6.53 3.10 2.76
CA ASN A 80 -5.43 2.44 3.47
C ASN A 80 -4.39 1.93 2.47
N LEU A 81 -3.19 1.63 2.97
CA LEU A 81 -2.05 1.22 2.14
C LEU A 81 -2.40 0.04 1.22
N LEU A 82 -3.15 -0.93 1.75
CA LEU A 82 -3.57 -2.12 1.02
C LEU A 82 -4.48 -1.76 -0.16
N SER A 83 -5.52 -0.94 0.07
CA SER A 83 -6.43 -0.49 -0.99
C SER A 83 -5.73 0.32 -2.09
N ILE A 84 -4.73 1.13 -1.72
CA ILE A 84 -3.93 1.91 -2.69
C ILE A 84 -3.05 0.96 -3.51
N PHE A 85 -2.43 -0.03 -2.85
CA PHE A 85 -1.59 -1.02 -3.49
C PHE A 85 -2.39 -1.91 -4.45
N ASP A 86 -3.59 -2.34 -4.06
CA ASP A 86 -4.50 -3.12 -4.91
C ASP A 86 -4.89 -2.35 -6.18
N VAL A 87 -5.23 -1.06 -6.06
CA VAL A 87 -5.54 -0.21 -7.23
C VAL A 87 -4.32 -0.10 -8.16
N TYR A 88 -3.12 0.07 -7.61
CA TYR A 88 -1.88 0.09 -8.39
C TYR A 88 -1.66 -1.22 -9.16
N LEU A 89 -1.79 -2.37 -8.48
CA LEU A 89 -1.64 -3.69 -9.11
C LEU A 89 -2.69 -3.93 -10.20
N ASN A 90 -3.95 -3.56 -9.96
CA ASN A 90 -5.04 -3.68 -10.92
C ASN A 90 -4.87 -2.77 -12.14
N THR A 91 -4.29 -1.59 -11.95
CA THR A 91 -4.02 -0.67 -13.06
C THR A 91 -2.82 -1.17 -13.87
N LYS A 92 -1.76 -1.61 -13.19
CA LYS A 92 -0.58 -2.19 -13.83
C LYS A 92 -0.90 -3.42 -14.67
N SER A 93 -1.80 -4.29 -14.19
CA SER A 93 -2.24 -5.47 -14.95
C SER A 93 -3.04 -5.09 -16.20
N LYS A 94 -3.97 -4.13 -16.10
CA LYS A 94 -4.73 -3.61 -17.25
C LYS A 94 -3.85 -2.93 -18.29
N THR A 95 -2.89 -2.10 -17.88
CA THR A 95 -1.93 -1.46 -18.79
C THR A 95 -1.05 -2.48 -19.51
N SER A 96 -0.68 -3.57 -18.84
CA SER A 96 0.09 -4.66 -19.44
C SER A 96 -0.73 -5.44 -20.49
N ALA A 97 -2.03 -5.63 -20.24
CA ALA A 97 -2.95 -6.28 -21.18
C ALA A 97 -3.22 -5.42 -22.44
N THR A 98 -3.35 -4.09 -22.30
CA THR A 98 -3.53 -3.18 -23.45
C THR A 98 -2.30 -3.14 -24.36
N LYS A 99 -1.08 -3.33 -23.83
CA LYS A 99 0.15 -3.41 -24.64
C LYS A 99 0.24 -4.68 -25.51
N ALA A 100 -0.47 -5.76 -25.13
CA ALA A 100 -0.53 -7.00 -25.89
C ALA A 100 -1.64 -7.03 -26.97
N ALA A 101 -2.67 -6.19 -26.84
CA ALA A 101 -3.78 -6.13 -27.79
C ALA A 101 -3.52 -5.25 -29.04
N GLY A 102 -2.35 -4.60 -29.12
CA GLY A 102 -1.96 -3.74 -30.25
C GLY A 102 -1.51 -4.47 -31.52
N SER A 103 -1.45 -5.80 -31.54
CA SER A 103 -0.92 -6.57 -32.68
C SER A 103 -1.88 -7.52 -33.39
N THR A 104 -3.17 -7.58 -33.03
CA THR A 104 -4.15 -8.42 -33.74
C THR A 104 -5.54 -7.78 -33.77
N SER A 105 -5.74 -6.80 -34.64
CA SER A 105 -7.07 -6.38 -35.09
C SER A 105 -7.00 -5.88 -36.54
N ALA A 106 -6.79 -6.82 -37.46
CA ALA A 106 -7.09 -6.65 -38.87
C ALA A 106 -7.37 -8.02 -39.51
N ALA A 107 -8.48 -8.66 -39.11
CA ALA A 107 -9.26 -9.59 -39.94
C ALA A 107 -10.32 -10.28 -39.07
N ASN A 108 -11.53 -9.74 -39.06
CA ASN A 108 -12.75 -10.49 -39.38
C ASN A 108 -13.96 -9.56 -39.25
N ALA A 109 -14.17 -8.75 -40.28
CA ALA A 109 -15.49 -8.23 -40.61
C ALA A 109 -15.98 -9.02 -41.81
N ALA A 110 -16.87 -10.00 -41.60
CA ALA A 110 -17.93 -10.37 -42.54
C ALA A 110 -18.75 -11.58 -42.03
N ALA A 111 -20.08 -11.42 -42.13
CA ALA A 111 -21.12 -12.44 -42.26
C ALA A 111 -21.53 -13.23 -41.00
N SER A 112 -22.80 -13.37 -40.59
CA SER A 112 -24.11 -12.88 -41.04
C SER A 112 -25.12 -13.15 -39.91
N ALA A 113 -26.16 -12.31 -39.78
CA ALA A 113 -27.34 -12.55 -38.92
C ALA A 113 -28.47 -13.27 -39.72
N PRO A 114 -29.70 -13.45 -39.19
CA PRO A 114 -30.18 -14.49 -38.25
C PRO A 114 -31.40 -15.28 -38.81
N VAL A 115 -31.77 -16.46 -38.29
CA VAL A 115 -33.17 -16.99 -38.31
C VAL A 115 -33.35 -18.16 -37.33
N GLU A 116 -34.15 -18.00 -36.27
CA GLU A 116 -34.86 -19.13 -35.62
C GLU A 116 -36.06 -18.63 -34.79
N GLU A 117 -37.27 -18.80 -35.33
CA GLU A 117 -38.51 -18.92 -34.55
C GLU A 117 -39.56 -19.64 -35.41
N ASN A 118 -39.83 -20.92 -35.14
CA ASN A 118 -41.07 -21.57 -35.54
C ASN A 118 -41.57 -22.46 -34.40
N HIS A 119 -42.64 -21.99 -33.76
CA HIS A 119 -43.42 -22.69 -32.76
C HIS A 119 -44.70 -23.17 -33.47
N SER A 120 -44.94 -24.47 -33.52
CA SER A 120 -46.26 -24.99 -33.88
C SER A 120 -46.48 -26.36 -33.25
N GLU A 121 -47.52 -26.35 -32.42
CA GLU A 121 -48.40 -27.42 -31.91
C GLU A 121 -48.58 -28.64 -32.82
#